data_AF-A0A8S2ZR69-F1
#
_entry.id   AF-A0A8S2ZR69-F1
#
_cell.length_a   1.000
_cell.length_b   1.000
_cell.length_c   1.000
_cell.angle_alpha   90.00
_cell.angle_beta   90.00
_cell.angle_gamma   90.00
#
_symmetry.space_group_name_H-M   'P 1'
#
loop_
_entity.id
_entity.type
_entity.pdbx_description
1 polymer ?
#
loop_
_entity_poly.entity_id
_entity_poly.type
_entity_poly.pdbx_seq_one_letter_code
_entity_poly.pdbx_strand_id
1 'polypeptide(L)' 'ALSHEGKPILVLPSQTTKGISRIVNTLKEGAGVTTTRAHVHYIVTEYGVANLF' A
#
# COMPACT_ATOMS: atom_id res chain seq x y z
N ALA A 1 -2.16 -13.95 5.05
CA ALA A 1 -0.79 -14.30 5.48
C ALA A 1 -0.75 -15.79 5.83
N LEU A 2 0.33 -16.51 5.48
CA LEU A 2 0.47 -17.95 5.77
C LEU A 2 1.14 -18.23 7.14
N SER A 3 1.64 -17.19 7.81
CA SER A 3 2.25 -17.27 9.14
C SER A 3 1.24 -16.86 10.21
N HIS A 4 1.18 -17.62 11.31
CA HIS A 4 0.21 -17.49 12.42
C HIS A 4 0.13 -16.07 13.01
N GLU A 5 1.23 -15.32 13.02
CA GLU A 5 1.28 -13.93 13.51
C GLU A 5 1.95 -12.97 12.51
N GLY A 6 2.05 -13.40 11.25
CA GLY A 6 2.67 -12.60 10.20
C GLY A 6 1.87 -11.31 9.97
N LYS A 7 2.55 -10.16 10.01
CA LYS A 7 1.98 -8.85 9.69
C LYS A 7 2.55 -8.35 8.37
N PRO A 8 1.83 -8.48 7.24
CA PRO A 8 2.25 -7.88 5.97
C PRO A 8 2.22 -6.35 6.08
N ILE A 9 3.38 -5.72 5.98
CA ILE A 9 3.53 -4.26 6.04
C ILE A 9 4.07 -3.78 4.69
N LEU A 10 3.31 -2.92 4.03
CA LEU A 10 3.74 -2.23 2.82
C LEU A 10 4.14 -0.80 3.19
N VAL A 11 5.41 -0.46 2.95
CA VAL A 11 5.96 0.86 3.24
C VAL A 11 6.20 1.61 1.94
N LEU A 12 5.67 2.82 1.84
CA LEU A 12 5.89 3.70 0.70
C LEU A 12 5.84 5.17 1.13
N PRO A 13 6.60 6.06 0.49
CA PRO A 13 6.35 7.49 0.61
C PRO A 13 4.96 7.81 0.04
N SER A 14 4.27 8.79 0.61
CA SER A 14 2.96 9.25 0.15
C SER A 14 3.00 9.81 -1.26
N GLN A 15 4.17 10.33 -1.68
CA GLN A 15 4.41 10.95 -2.97
C GLN A 15 5.62 10.34 -3.70
N THR A 16 5.63 10.51 -5.01
CA THR A 16 6.81 10.27 -5.86
C THR A 16 7.80 11.43 -5.74
N THR A 17 9.00 11.25 -6.28
CA THR A 17 10.03 12.31 -6.34
C THR A 17 9.59 13.55 -7.16
N LYS A 18 8.51 13.43 -7.95
CA LYS A 18 7.91 14.53 -8.72
C LYS A 18 6.70 15.18 -8.02
N GLY A 19 6.44 14.86 -6.75
CA GLY A 19 5.32 15.40 -5.97
C GLY A 19 3.94 14.78 -6.28
N ILE A 20 3.89 13.73 -7.11
CA ILE A 20 2.63 13.04 -7.46
C ILE A 20 2.27 12.05 -6.35
N SER A 21 1.03 12.10 -5.84
CA SER A 21 0.53 11.16 -4.83
C SER A 21 0.58 9.71 -5.32
N ARG A 22 1.06 8.80 -4.44
CA ARG A 22 0.98 7.35 -4.62
C ARG A 22 -0.34 6.76 -4.11
N ILE A 23 -1.05 7.50 -3.26
CA ILE A 23 -2.39 7.13 -2.77
C ILE A 23 -3.41 7.81 -3.68
N VAL A 24 -4.13 7.01 -4.47
CA VAL A 24 -5.08 7.45 -5.49
C VAL A 24 -6.39 6.69 -5.37
N ASN A 25 -7.48 7.27 -5.86
CA ASN A 25 -8.81 6.63 -5.87
C ASN A 25 -8.89 5.44 -6.84
N THR A 26 -8.23 5.56 -7.99
CA THR A 26 -8.22 4.58 -9.08
C THR A 26 -6.82 4.45 -9.64
N LEU A 27 -6.41 3.22 -9.93
CA LEU A 27 -5.12 2.96 -10.58
C LEU A 27 -5.14 3.48 -12.02
N LYS A 28 -3.96 3.75 -12.57
CA LYS A 28 -3.83 4.12 -13.99
C LYS A 28 -4.28 2.96 -14.87
N GLU A 29 -4.87 3.28 -16.01
CA GLU A 29 -5.23 2.28 -17.02
C GLU A 29 -4.01 1.44 -17.38
N GLY A 30 -4.16 0.11 -17.38
CA GLY A 30 -3.07 -0.83 -17.65
C GLY A 30 -2.04 -1.00 -16.51
N ALA A 31 -2.26 -0.42 -15.33
CA ALA A 31 -1.38 -0.65 -14.17
C ALA A 31 -1.46 -2.12 -13.71
N GLY A 32 -0.31 -2.75 -13.55
CA GLY A 32 -0.22 -4.11 -13.00
C GLY A 32 -0.46 -4.12 -11.49
N VAL A 33 -1.34 -5.01 -11.02
CA VAL A 33 -1.58 -5.24 -9.59
C VAL A 33 -0.72 -6.42 -9.13
N THR A 34 0.31 -6.15 -8.33
CA THR A 34 1.20 -7.18 -7.78
C THR A 34 0.77 -7.69 -6.41
N THR A 35 0.21 -6.80 -5.58
CA THR A 35 -0.37 -7.13 -4.28
C THR A 35 -1.84 -6.74 -4.30
N THR A 36 -2.73 -7.74 -4.16
CA THR A 36 -4.18 -7.52 -4.20
C THR A 36 -4.68 -6.87 -2.91
N ARG A 37 -5.87 -6.28 -2.96
CA ARG A 37 -6.52 -5.64 -1.79
C ARG A 37 -6.66 -6.60 -0.60
N ALA A 38 -6.88 -7.89 -0.86
CA ALA A 38 -7.02 -8.92 0.18
C ALA A 38 -5.69 -9.32 0.83
N HIS A 39 -4.54 -8.96 0.25
CA HIS A 39 -3.22 -9.32 0.78
C HIS A 39 -2.57 -8.20 1.61
N VAL A 40 -3.09 -6.97 1.54
CA VAL A 40 -2.49 -5.80 2.20
C VAL A 40 -3.08 -5.61 3.58
N HIS A 41 -2.27 -5.75 4.63
CA HIS A 41 -2.73 -5.50 6.00
C HIS A 41 -2.41 -4.10 6.49
N TYR A 42 -1.13 -3.72 6.44
CA TYR A 42 -0.68 -2.42 6.89
C TYR A 42 -0.08 -1.61 5.75
N ILE A 43 -0.47 -0.34 5.66
CA ILE A 43 0.17 0.67 4.80
C ILE A 43 0.87 1.67 5.73
N VAL A 44 2.15 1.93 5.48
CA VAL A 44 2.93 2.94 6.22
C VAL A 44 3.43 3.99 5.26
N THR A 45 3.23 5.25 5.65
CA THR A 45 3.77 6.45 4.99
C THR A 45 4.44 7.36 6.01
N GLU A 46 5.06 8.44 5.57
CA GLU A 46 5.62 9.48 6.42
C GLU A 46 4.59 10.16 7.33
N TYR A 47 3.29 10.03 7.03
CA TYR A 47 2.21 10.59 7.84
C TYR A 47 1.65 9.62 8.89
N GLY A 48 2.10 8.36 8.90
CA GLY A 48 1.65 7.35 9.86
C GLY A 48 1.29 6.02 9.22
N VAL A 49 0.50 5.24 9.96
CA VAL A 49 0.12 3.87 9.60
C VAL A 49 -1.39 3.74 9.47
N ALA A 50 -1.82 2.98 8.46
CA ALA A 50 -3.20 2.53 8.30
C ALA A 50 -3.26 1.01 8.38
N ASN A 51 -4.15 0.49 9.24
CA ASN A 51 -4.55 -0.91 9.24
C ASN A 51 -5.83 -1.04 8.40
N LEU A 52 -5.81 -1.94 7.41
CA LEU A 52 -6.92 -2.17 6.48
C LEU A 52 -7.74 -3.43 6.80
N PHE A 53 -7.45 -4.10 7.93
CA PHE A 53 -8.20 -5.23 8.48
C PHE A 53 -8.88 -4.90 9.80
#